data_AF-A0A953W9R8-F1
#
_entry.id   AF-A0A953W9R8-F1
#
_cell.length_a   1.000
_cell.length_b   1.000
_cell.length_c   1.000
_cell.angle_alpha   90.00
_cell.angle_beta   90.00
_cell.angle_gamma   90.00
#
_symmetry.space_group_name_H-M   'P 1'
#
loop_
_entity.id
_entity.type
_entity.pdbx_description
1 polymer ?
#
loop_
_entity_poly.entity_id
_entity_poly.type
_entity_poly.pdbx_seq_one_letter_code
_entity_poly.pdbx_strand_id
1 'polypeptide(L)'
;IAEAARAAGMLDPEEAERTISDYNNACTSGVDIHGRPADSLIPIDEPPYYCVPVYPGGATTNGGPRRDEKARILDAFGDPIPGLFGAGELGGAIGVLYPSPGANLGEALAFGAIAAETALSVYK
;
A
#
# COMPACT_ATOMS: atom_id res chain seq x y z
N ILE A 1 13.37 25.21 -6.67
CA ILE A 1 13.18 23.85 -6.11
C ILE A 1 14.28 23.52 -5.10
N ALA A 2 15.52 23.92 -5.38
CA ALA A 2 16.66 23.76 -4.48
C ALA A 2 16.42 24.32 -3.06
N GLU A 3 15.70 25.44 -2.91
CA GLU A 3 15.35 25.97 -1.58
C GLU A 3 14.51 24.99 -0.74
N ALA A 4 13.44 24.43 -1.31
CA ALA A 4 12.59 23.47 -0.63
C ALA A 4 13.32 22.16 -0.31
N ALA A 5 14.16 21.68 -1.24
CA ALA A 5 15.01 20.51 -1.03
C ALA A 5 16.02 20.71 0.11
N ARG A 6 16.64 21.90 0.18
CA ARG A 6 17.56 22.28 1.25
C ARG A 6 16.85 22.34 2.60
N ALA A 7 15.65 22.93 2.65
CA ALA A 7 14.82 22.97 3.85
C ALA A 7 14.42 21.57 4.35
N ALA A 8 14.24 20.61 3.44
CA ALA A 8 13.95 19.21 3.76
C ALA A 8 15.20 18.38 4.13
N GLY A 9 16.40 18.96 4.10
CA GLY A 9 17.64 18.27 4.48
C GLY A 9 18.26 17.39 3.40
N MET A 10 17.94 17.61 2.12
CA MET A 10 18.61 16.92 1.02
C MET A 10 20.10 17.31 0.95
N LEU A 11 20.97 16.31 0.75
CA LEU A 11 22.42 16.52 0.65
C LEU A 11 22.82 17.30 -0.61
N ASP A 12 22.10 17.10 -1.72
CA ASP A 12 22.30 17.82 -2.98
C ASP A 12 20.99 18.46 -3.46
N PRO A 13 20.70 19.71 -3.06
CA PRO A 13 19.50 20.42 -3.48
C PRO A 13 19.50 20.83 -4.96
N GLU A 14 20.66 20.97 -5.60
CA GLU A 14 20.75 21.38 -7.01
C GLU A 14 20.40 20.20 -7.94
N GLU A 15 20.75 18.98 -7.55
CA GLU A 15 20.32 17.76 -8.24
C GLU A 15 18.78 17.66 -8.27
N ALA A 16 18.10 18.08 -7.21
CA ALA A 16 16.63 18.09 -7.17
C ALA A 16 16.06 19.05 -8.23
N GLU A 17 16.67 20.21 -8.44
CA GLU A 17 16.24 21.18 -9.46
C GLU A 17 16.43 20.62 -10.87
N ARG A 18 17.57 19.98 -11.14
CA ARG A 18 17.82 19.28 -12.41
C ARG A 18 16.83 18.14 -12.65
N THR A 19 16.58 17.32 -11.64
CA THR A 19 15.64 16.19 -11.72
C THR A 19 14.24 16.66 -12.09
N ILE A 20 13.76 17.75 -11.49
CA ILE A 20 12.45 18.31 -11.81
C ILE A 20 12.44 18.96 -13.20
N SER A 21 13.52 19.62 -13.62
CA SER A 21 13.65 20.12 -14.99
C SER A 21 13.54 18.99 -16.03
N ASP A 22 14.23 17.88 -15.81
CA ASP A 22 14.18 16.71 -16.71
C ASP A 22 12.78 16.08 -16.72
N TYR A 23 12.13 16.01 -15.55
CA TYR A 23 10.74 15.56 -15.45
C TYR A 23 9.75 16.47 -16.19
N ASN A 24 9.89 17.80 -16.08
CA ASN A 24 9.03 18.75 -16.78
C ASN A 24 9.24 18.68 -18.31
N ASN A 25 10.49 18.44 -18.76
CA ASN A 25 10.77 18.16 -20.16
C ASN A 25 10.09 16.86 -20.63
N ALA A 26 10.08 15.81 -19.80
CA ALA A 26 9.35 14.57 -20.09
C ALA A 26 7.84 14.78 -20.16
N CYS A 27 7.27 15.65 -19.30
CA CYS A 27 5.85 16.03 -19.37
C CYS A 27 5.49 16.68 -20.71
N THR A 28 6.42 17.43 -21.30
CA THR A 28 6.23 18.07 -22.61
C THR A 28 6.42 17.07 -23.77
N SER A 29 7.41 16.18 -23.69
CA SER A 29 7.72 15.23 -24.76
C SER A 29 6.83 13.98 -24.76
N GLY A 30 6.19 13.67 -23.63
CA GLY A 30 5.47 12.42 -23.40
C GLY A 30 6.38 11.20 -23.19
N VAL A 31 7.69 11.40 -23.03
CA VAL A 31 8.68 10.32 -22.89
C VAL A 31 9.45 10.52 -21.59
N ASP A 32 9.15 9.67 -20.62
CA ASP A 32 9.87 9.61 -19.34
C ASP A 32 10.90 8.48 -19.32
N ILE A 33 12.13 8.79 -18.89
CA ILE A 33 13.25 7.83 -18.86
C ILE A 33 13.04 6.66 -17.88
N HIS A 34 12.13 6.82 -16.91
CA HIS A 34 11.77 5.79 -15.94
C HIS A 34 10.51 5.00 -16.36
N GLY A 35 9.96 5.28 -17.55
CA GLY A 35 8.84 4.54 -18.11
C GLY A 35 7.48 4.90 -17.52
N ARG A 36 7.34 6.08 -16.88
CA ARG A 36 6.02 6.57 -16.44
C ARG A 36 5.09 6.76 -17.66
N PRO A 37 3.82 6.33 -17.60
CA PRO A 37 2.85 6.55 -18.66
C PRO A 37 2.67 8.04 -18.98
N ALA A 38 2.60 8.39 -20.27
CA ALA A 38 2.52 9.79 -20.71
C ALA A 38 1.30 10.54 -20.16
N ASP A 39 0.17 9.84 -19.98
CA ASP A 39 -1.08 10.36 -19.41
C ASP A 39 -1.02 10.57 -17.89
N SER A 40 0.00 10.04 -17.22
CA SER A 40 0.25 10.24 -15.79
C SER A 40 1.24 11.38 -15.49
N LEU A 41 1.83 11.99 -16.51
CA LEU A 41 2.82 13.06 -16.36
C LEU A 41 2.12 14.40 -16.12
N ILE A 42 2.48 15.07 -15.03
CA ILE A 42 1.94 16.39 -14.65
C ILE A 42 3.15 17.25 -14.26
N PRO A 43 3.40 18.39 -14.92
CA PRO A 43 4.56 19.21 -14.63
C PRO A 43 4.55 19.74 -13.20
N ILE A 44 5.75 19.91 -12.64
CA ILE A 44 6.02 20.55 -11.34
C ILE A 44 6.73 21.87 -11.62
N ASP A 45 5.97 22.91 -11.97
CA ASP A 45 6.46 24.21 -12.43
C ASP A 45 5.87 25.40 -11.66
N GLU A 46 4.82 25.21 -10.87
CA GLU A 46 4.20 26.26 -10.06
C GLU A 46 4.63 26.18 -8.57
N PRO A 47 5.22 27.25 -7.99
CA PRO A 47 5.51 27.34 -6.55
C PRO A 47 4.23 27.62 -5.72
N PRO A 48 4.24 27.37 -4.38
CA PRO A 48 5.36 26.92 -3.56
C PRO A 48 5.67 25.43 -3.72
N TYR A 49 6.96 25.10 -3.77
CA TYR A 49 7.40 23.71 -3.83
C TYR A 49 7.47 23.10 -2.44
N TYR A 50 7.06 21.84 -2.33
CA TYR A 50 7.13 21.06 -1.10
C TYR A 50 8.07 19.87 -1.29
N CYS A 51 8.87 19.59 -0.27
CA CYS A 51 9.73 18.42 -0.21
C CYS A 51 9.48 17.70 1.11
N VAL A 52 9.12 16.42 1.04
CA VAL A 52 8.79 15.59 2.20
C VAL A 52 9.74 14.40 2.21
N PRO A 53 10.52 14.19 3.29
CA PRO A 53 11.33 12.99 3.42
C PRO A 53 10.46 11.72 3.43
N VAL A 54 10.75 10.79 2.51
CA VAL A 54 10.07 9.49 2.43
C VAL A 54 11.08 8.41 2.82
N TYR A 55 10.71 7.59 3.80
CA TYR A 55 11.53 6.47 4.27
C TYR A 55 10.87 5.15 3.89
N PRO A 56 11.65 4.10 3.57
CA PRO A 56 11.10 2.77 3.39
C PRO A 56 10.36 2.33 4.66
N GLY A 57 9.09 1.95 4.49
CA GLY A 57 8.24 1.45 5.56
C GLY A 57 7.18 0.50 4.99
N GLY A 58 6.71 -0.41 5.83
CA GLY A 58 5.56 -1.26 5.50
C GLY A 58 4.27 -0.60 5.95
N ALA A 59 3.29 -0.48 5.06
CA ALA A 59 1.98 0.07 5.41
C ALA A 59 1.17 -0.90 6.29
N THR A 60 1.41 -2.21 6.17
CA THR A 60 0.60 -3.27 6.80
C THR A 60 1.45 -4.50 7.12
N THR A 61 0.94 -5.37 8.00
CA THR A 61 1.46 -6.72 8.19
C THR A 61 0.45 -7.74 7.66
N ASN A 62 0.89 -8.65 6.80
CA ASN A 62 -0.01 -9.67 6.24
C ASN A 62 0.07 -11.02 6.97
N GLY A 63 1.01 -11.17 7.91
CA GLY A 63 1.15 -12.39 8.72
C GLY A 63 0.04 -12.53 9.77
N GLY A 64 -0.12 -13.74 10.30
CA GLY A 64 -1.07 -14.01 11.36
C GLY A 64 -1.42 -15.50 11.45
N PRO A 65 -2.37 -15.86 12.32
CA PRO A 65 -2.89 -17.22 12.40
C PRO A 65 -3.46 -17.68 11.06
N ARG A 66 -3.29 -18.98 10.73
CA ARG A 66 -3.92 -19.55 9.55
C ARG A 66 -5.43 -19.59 9.76
N ARG A 67 -6.19 -19.33 8.70
CA ARG A 67 -7.64 -19.48 8.66
C ARG A 67 -8.10 -20.11 7.37
N ASP A 68 -9.28 -20.69 7.40
CA ASP A 68 -9.92 -21.28 6.23
C ASP A 68 -10.86 -20.31 5.49
N GLU A 69 -11.54 -20.80 4.47
CA GLU A 69 -12.46 -20.03 3.64
C GLU A 69 -13.70 -19.51 4.39
N LYS A 70 -13.96 -20.03 5.60
CA LYS A 70 -15.06 -19.62 6.48
C LYS A 70 -14.57 -18.71 7.61
N ALA A 71 -13.37 -18.15 7.46
CA ALA A 71 -12.74 -17.27 8.43
C ALA A 71 -12.45 -17.92 9.79
N ARG A 72 -12.49 -19.25 9.93
CA ARG A 72 -12.20 -19.94 11.20
C ARG A 72 -10.69 -20.02 11.39
N ILE A 73 -10.19 -19.65 12.56
CA ILE A 73 -8.77 -19.81 12.88
C ILE A 73 -8.47 -21.31 13.07
N LEU A 74 -7.37 -21.75 12.47
CA LEU A 74 -6.89 -23.13 12.56
C LEU A 74 -5.79 -23.24 13.61
N ASP A 75 -5.78 -24.35 14.34
CA ASP A 75 -4.67 -24.71 15.21
C ASP A 75 -3.45 -25.22 14.41
N ALA A 76 -2.42 -25.69 15.12
CA ALA A 76 -1.20 -26.20 14.51
C ALA A 76 -1.38 -27.51 13.72
N PHE A 77 -2.48 -28.24 13.94
CA PHE A 77 -2.83 -29.48 13.25
C PHE A 77 -3.76 -29.24 12.05
N GLY A 78 -4.29 -28.01 11.91
CA GLY A 78 -5.19 -27.61 10.84
C GLY A 78 -6.67 -27.71 11.22
N ASP A 79 -6.98 -27.98 12.49
CA ASP A 79 -8.35 -28.09 12.96
C ASP A 79 -8.91 -26.70 13.34
N PRO A 80 -10.16 -26.36 12.97
CA PRO A 80 -10.78 -25.11 13.38
C PRO A 80 -10.94 -25.01 14.89
N ILE A 81 -10.45 -23.92 15.48
CA ILE A 81 -10.62 -23.60 16.89
C ILE A 81 -12.06 -23.10 17.12
N PRO A 82 -12.88 -23.77 17.95
CA PRO A 82 -14.27 -23.38 18.17
C PRO A 82 -14.39 -21.95 18.71
N GLY A 83 -15.23 -21.14 18.08
CA GLY A 83 -15.55 -19.78 18.49
C GLY A 83 -14.52 -18.73 18.07
N LEU A 84 -13.44 -19.13 17.38
CA LEU A 84 -12.37 -18.23 17.00
C LEU A 84 -12.33 -17.98 15.49
N PHE A 85 -12.52 -16.71 15.11
CA PHE A 85 -12.56 -16.27 13.72
C PHE A 85 -11.56 -15.15 13.46
N GLY A 86 -11.10 -15.01 12.22
CA GLY A 86 -10.12 -14.00 11.81
C GLY A 86 -10.48 -13.32 10.50
N ALA A 87 -10.23 -12.01 10.44
CA ALA A 87 -10.43 -11.17 9.27
C ALA A 87 -9.34 -10.10 9.18
N GLY A 88 -9.05 -9.62 7.97
CA GLY A 88 -8.09 -8.53 7.76
C GLY A 88 -6.65 -8.94 8.02
N GLU A 89 -5.90 -8.01 8.62
CA GLU A 89 -4.46 -8.13 8.91
C GLU A 89 -4.11 -9.16 10.01
N LEU A 90 -5.07 -9.97 10.44
CA LEU A 90 -4.85 -11.14 11.30
C LEU A 90 -4.66 -12.41 10.43
N GLY A 91 -3.68 -12.38 9.53
CA GLY A 91 -3.45 -13.44 8.54
C GLY A 91 -4.17 -13.16 7.22
N GLY A 92 -3.68 -12.17 6.48
CA GLY A 92 -4.27 -11.72 5.22
C GLY A 92 -4.20 -12.81 4.14
N ALA A 93 -5.27 -12.96 3.36
CA ALA A 93 -5.35 -13.98 2.29
C ALA A 93 -4.38 -13.74 1.12
N ILE A 94 -3.79 -12.54 1.05
CA ILE A 94 -2.98 -12.04 -0.05
C ILE A 94 -1.49 -12.45 0.10
N GLY A 95 -1.07 -12.90 1.28
CA GLY A 95 0.30 -13.35 1.52
C GLY A 95 1.34 -12.23 1.37
N VAL A 96 2.41 -12.48 0.62
CA VAL A 96 3.54 -11.53 0.42
C VAL A 96 3.34 -10.56 -0.76
N LEU A 97 2.18 -10.61 -1.42
CA LEU A 97 1.87 -9.78 -2.58
C LEU A 97 1.05 -8.54 -2.21
N TYR A 98 1.05 -7.54 -3.09
CA TYR A 98 0.16 -6.38 -3.04
C TYR A 98 -0.52 -6.23 -4.41
N PRO A 99 -1.60 -6.97 -4.68
CA PRO A 99 -2.12 -7.18 -6.03
C PRO A 99 -2.85 -5.96 -6.58
N SER A 100 -3.40 -5.10 -5.72
CA SER A 100 -4.08 -3.88 -6.12
C SER A 100 -4.15 -2.86 -4.98
N PRO A 101 -4.29 -1.56 -5.30
CA PRO A 101 -4.61 -0.54 -4.32
C PRO A 101 -5.89 -0.91 -3.55
N GLY A 102 -5.83 -0.84 -2.22
CA GLY A 102 -6.98 -1.11 -1.36
C GLY A 102 -7.30 -2.60 -1.15
N ALA A 103 -6.50 -3.53 -1.68
CA ALA A 103 -6.75 -4.97 -1.54
C ALA A 103 -6.89 -5.43 -0.07
N ASN A 104 -6.06 -4.90 0.83
CA ASN A 104 -6.14 -5.21 2.27
C ASN A 104 -7.48 -4.78 2.89
N LEU A 105 -8.01 -3.62 2.51
CA LEU A 105 -9.32 -3.15 2.99
C LEU A 105 -10.44 -4.01 2.42
N GLY A 106 -10.38 -4.34 1.13
CA GLY A 106 -11.36 -5.22 0.49
C GLY A 106 -11.39 -6.60 1.16
N GLU A 107 -10.23 -7.17 1.44
CA GLU A 107 -10.09 -8.44 2.14
C GLU A 107 -10.65 -8.37 3.58
N ALA A 108 -10.30 -7.33 4.33
CA ALA A 108 -10.79 -7.13 5.70
C ALA A 108 -12.32 -7.03 5.76
N LEU A 109 -12.94 -6.31 4.82
CA LEU A 109 -14.39 -6.18 4.73
C LEU A 109 -15.05 -7.51 4.35
N ALA A 110 -14.53 -8.19 3.32
CA ALA A 110 -15.09 -9.45 2.84
C ALA A 110 -15.03 -10.53 3.92
N PHE A 111 -13.86 -10.74 4.52
CA PHE A 111 -13.71 -11.75 5.57
C PHE A 111 -14.33 -11.34 6.90
N GLY A 112 -14.48 -10.05 7.18
CA GLY A 112 -15.29 -9.58 8.30
C GLY A 112 -16.74 -10.03 8.18
N ALA A 113 -17.33 -9.90 6.99
CA ALA A 113 -18.67 -10.39 6.70
C ALA A 113 -18.76 -11.93 6.78
N ILE A 114 -17.81 -12.64 6.16
CA ILE A 114 -17.75 -14.13 6.21
C ILE A 114 -17.62 -14.64 7.65
N ALA A 115 -16.79 -14.01 8.47
CA ALA A 115 -16.61 -14.36 9.87
C ALA A 115 -17.92 -14.19 10.66
N ALA A 116 -18.63 -13.06 10.45
CA ALA A 116 -19.90 -12.79 11.12
C ALA A 116 -20.98 -13.81 10.70
N GLU A 117 -21.14 -14.06 9.41
CA GLU A 117 -22.09 -15.05 8.89
C GLU A 117 -21.81 -16.46 9.44
N THR A 118 -20.53 -16.86 9.46
CA THR A 118 -20.13 -18.17 9.95
C THR A 118 -20.40 -18.29 11.45
N ALA A 119 -20.00 -17.29 12.24
CA ALA A 119 -20.21 -17.28 13.68
C ALA A 119 -21.70 -17.41 14.04
N LEU A 120 -22.58 -16.64 13.39
CA LEU A 120 -24.02 -16.67 13.61
C LEU A 120 -24.70 -17.97 13.13
N SER A 121 -24.10 -18.67 12.16
CA SER A 121 -24.63 -19.96 11.68
C SER A 121 -24.32 -21.13 12.63
N VAL A 122 -23.18 -21.07 13.33
CA VAL A 122 -22.68 -22.15 14.19
C VAL A 122 -23.13 -21.98 15.65
N TYR A 123 -23.19 -20.73 16.12
CA TYR A 123 -23.54 -20.39 17.50
C TYR A 123 -24.87 -19.65 17.52
N LYS A 124 -25.96 -20.41 17.65
CA LYS A 124 -27.31 -19.88 17.89
C LYS A 124 -27.69 -19.98 19.36
#